data_AF-A0A842QK58-F1
#
_entry.id   AF-A0A842QK58-F1
#
_cell.length_a   1.000
_cell.length_b   1.000
_cell.length_c   1.000
_cell.angle_alpha   90.00
_cell.angle_beta   90.00
_cell.angle_gamma   90.00
#
_symmetry.space_group_name_H-M   'P 1'
#
loop_
_entity.id
_entity.type
_entity.pdbx_description
1 polymer ?
#
loop_
_entity_poly.entity_id
_entity_poly.type
_entity_poly.pdbx_seq_one_letter_code
_entity_poly.pdbx_strand_id
1 'polypeptide(L)'
;MGVFDNMLHDDQTLFKNVNALDFDFIPKIIPYREEQQRRIATAIQPLFSDRNGKNSIIYGLPGVGKTVACRHVLKELEEKSDDIVPVYINCWKKNTSYKIIIEICELIGYKFTHNKKTDELFKEVVRLLNKKKIVFVFDEIDKAEDHDFLYMMIEEIYRKCIILITNFKSFLEDMDERVRSRLVPEFIEFKPYDKKETRGILKQRIEYAFYPNVWETGAFEKVTEKSFSLKDVRAGIQLLKDCGDIAESKSSKNIKKAHAEEAAKKMDGIEIIKSTDLKNDERDLLNIIKNNPKNKIGNLFNAYSEGRSKTSYKTFQRKIKSLDEKGFVKLTKNKGGGGNTTIVEYKERTKKLNEF
;
A
#
# COMPACT_ATOMS: atom_id res chain seq x y z
N MET A 1 -33.76 18.90 -23.62
CA MET A 1 -33.46 17.58 -23.05
C MET A 1 -32.68 17.81 -21.77
N GLY A 2 -33.18 17.28 -20.66
CA GLY A 2 -32.50 17.36 -19.38
C GLY A 2 -31.20 16.56 -19.43
N VAL A 3 -30.20 17.00 -18.68
CA VAL A 3 -28.86 16.35 -18.62
C VAL A 3 -28.93 14.89 -18.16
N PHE A 4 -30.01 14.52 -17.46
CA PHE A 4 -30.24 13.20 -16.89
C PHE A 4 -31.13 12.28 -17.73
N ASP A 5 -31.71 12.76 -18.84
CA ASP A 5 -32.61 11.96 -19.70
C ASP A 5 -31.88 10.82 -20.44
N ASN A 6 -30.54 10.84 -20.46
CA ASN A 6 -29.69 9.84 -21.14
C ASN A 6 -28.94 8.90 -20.17
N MET A 7 -29.25 8.93 -18.86
CA MET A 7 -28.67 8.01 -17.88
C MET A 7 -29.59 6.79 -17.69
N LEU A 8 -29.00 5.60 -17.56
CA LEU A 8 -29.76 4.39 -17.23
C LEU A 8 -30.51 4.61 -15.91
N HIS A 9 -31.80 4.31 -15.90
CA HIS A 9 -32.61 4.29 -14.68
C HIS A 9 -32.13 3.17 -13.73
N ASP A 10 -32.42 3.27 -12.43
CA ASP A 10 -31.94 2.35 -11.37
C ASP A 10 -32.25 0.86 -11.65
N ASP A 11 -33.25 0.58 -12.49
CA ASP A 11 -33.64 -0.76 -12.95
C ASP A 11 -32.77 -1.32 -14.10
N GLN A 12 -31.82 -0.54 -14.62
CA GLN A 12 -30.95 -0.91 -15.75
C GLN A 12 -29.44 -0.84 -15.43
N THR A 13 -29.06 -0.73 -14.15
CA THR A 13 -27.65 -0.70 -13.75
C THR A 13 -26.91 -2.00 -14.12
N LEU A 14 -25.63 -1.85 -14.48
CA LEU A 14 -24.70 -2.96 -14.72
C LEU A 14 -24.13 -3.53 -13.42
N PHE A 15 -24.22 -2.76 -12.33
CA PHE A 15 -23.67 -3.13 -11.03
C PHE A 15 -24.69 -3.89 -10.18
N LYS A 16 -24.23 -5.00 -9.62
CA LYS A 16 -24.94 -5.75 -8.57
C LYS A 16 -24.55 -5.27 -7.18
N ASN A 17 -23.28 -4.92 -6.98
CA ASN A 17 -22.75 -4.46 -5.70
C ASN A 17 -21.48 -3.63 -5.94
N VAL A 18 -21.64 -2.32 -6.07
CA VAL A 18 -20.52 -1.39 -6.31
C VAL A 18 -19.47 -1.48 -5.19
N ASN A 19 -19.89 -1.68 -3.94
CA ASN A 19 -18.99 -1.75 -2.78
C ASN A 19 -17.97 -2.89 -2.89
N ALA A 20 -18.23 -3.92 -3.69
CA ALA A 20 -17.26 -4.98 -3.95
C ALA A 20 -16.01 -4.52 -4.74
N LEU A 21 -16.06 -3.32 -5.32
CA LEU A 21 -14.94 -2.67 -6.02
C LEU A 21 -14.20 -1.66 -5.14
N ASP A 22 -14.66 -1.40 -3.91
CA ASP A 22 -13.95 -0.50 -3.01
C ASP A 22 -12.69 -1.19 -2.44
N PHE A 23 -11.65 -0.39 -2.17
CA PHE A 23 -10.38 -0.90 -1.67
C PHE A 23 -10.47 -1.49 -0.25
N ASP A 24 -11.45 -1.06 0.53
CA ASP A 24 -11.72 -1.59 1.87
C ASP A 24 -12.53 -2.90 1.85
N PHE A 25 -13.05 -3.32 0.69
CA PHE A 25 -13.78 -4.57 0.59
C PHE A 25 -12.84 -5.78 0.73
N ILE A 26 -13.13 -6.59 1.75
CA ILE A 26 -12.46 -7.86 2.03
C ILE A 26 -13.36 -8.99 1.51
N PRO A 27 -12.98 -9.69 0.43
CA PRO A 27 -13.74 -10.82 -0.09
C PRO A 27 -13.65 -12.00 0.88
N LYS A 28 -14.61 -12.94 0.77
CA LYS A 28 -14.62 -14.15 1.60
C LYS A 28 -13.37 -15.02 1.43
N ILE A 29 -12.82 -15.02 0.22
CA ILE A 29 -11.63 -15.78 -0.16
C ILE A 29 -10.64 -14.81 -0.77
N ILE A 30 -9.38 -14.86 -0.32
CA ILE A 30 -8.26 -14.09 -0.88
C ILE A 30 -7.43 -15.04 -1.75
N PRO A 31 -7.71 -15.14 -3.05
CA PRO A 31 -7.02 -16.11 -3.89
C PRO A 31 -5.54 -15.74 -4.08
N TYR A 32 -4.70 -16.76 -4.26
CA TYR A 32 -3.26 -16.62 -4.55
C TYR A 32 -2.43 -16.01 -3.40
N ARG A 33 -2.97 -16.04 -2.18
CA ARG A 33 -2.31 -15.62 -0.92
C ARG A 33 -2.46 -16.62 0.20
N GLU A 34 -2.85 -17.85 -0.11
CA GLU A 34 -3.12 -18.92 0.86
C GLU A 34 -1.86 -19.26 1.67
N GLU A 35 -0.68 -19.24 1.04
CA GLU A 35 0.60 -19.46 1.74
C GLU A 35 0.89 -18.31 2.72
N GLN A 36 0.78 -17.06 2.27
CA GLN A 36 1.02 -15.90 3.12
C GLN A 36 0.03 -15.84 4.29
N GLN A 37 -1.26 -16.09 4.04
CA GLN A 37 -2.28 -16.17 5.08
C GLN A 37 -1.98 -17.28 6.10
N ARG A 38 -1.58 -18.46 5.63
CA ARG A 38 -1.15 -19.57 6.50
C ARG A 38 0.04 -19.18 7.38
N ARG A 39 1.02 -18.47 6.83
CA ARG A 39 2.19 -18.00 7.60
C ARG A 39 1.79 -16.97 8.66
N ILE A 40 0.89 -16.04 8.34
CA ILE A 40 0.33 -15.08 9.31
C ILE A 40 -0.42 -15.83 10.43
N ALA A 41 -1.29 -16.78 10.08
CA ALA A 41 -2.01 -17.59 11.06
C ALA A 41 -1.06 -18.41 11.93
N THR A 42 0.00 -18.98 11.35
CA THR A 42 1.05 -19.74 12.08
C THR A 42 1.81 -18.84 13.06
N ALA A 43 2.05 -17.59 12.71
CA ALA A 43 2.68 -16.62 13.59
C ALA A 43 1.81 -16.28 14.82
N ILE A 44 0.48 -16.25 14.63
CA ILE A 44 -0.52 -15.99 15.67
C ILE A 44 -0.77 -17.22 16.54
N GLN A 45 -0.68 -18.43 15.96
CA GLN A 45 -1.07 -19.70 16.59
C GLN A 45 -0.57 -19.91 18.04
N PRO A 46 0.67 -19.55 18.43
CA PRO A 46 1.14 -19.76 19.79
C PRO A 46 0.30 -19.07 20.89
N LEU A 47 -0.43 -18.00 20.55
CA LEU A 47 -1.31 -17.28 21.47
C LEU A 47 -2.45 -18.15 22.00
N PHE A 48 -2.93 -19.11 21.21
CA PHE A 48 -3.93 -20.08 21.66
C PHE A 48 -3.42 -20.97 22.81
N SER A 49 -2.11 -21.06 22.99
CA SER A 49 -1.46 -21.81 24.07
C SER A 49 -0.78 -20.90 25.10
N ASP A 50 -1.24 -19.65 25.25
CA ASP A 50 -0.74 -18.67 26.24
C ASP A 50 0.76 -18.32 26.11
N ARG A 51 1.33 -18.53 24.91
CA ARG A 51 2.69 -18.15 24.56
C ARG A 51 2.68 -16.93 23.65
N ASN A 52 3.79 -16.17 23.64
CA ASN A 52 3.97 -15.13 22.63
C ASN A 52 3.91 -15.75 21.23
N GLY A 53 3.20 -15.07 20.34
CA GLY A 53 3.26 -15.36 18.92
C GLY A 53 4.62 -15.00 18.34
N LYS A 54 4.82 -15.38 17.09
CA LYS A 54 6.03 -15.02 16.36
C LYS A 54 5.83 -13.65 15.72
N ASN A 55 6.72 -12.71 16.01
CA ASN A 55 6.66 -11.42 15.34
C ASN A 55 6.96 -11.61 13.84
N SER A 56 6.34 -10.80 12.98
CA SER A 56 6.47 -10.94 11.54
C SER A 56 6.59 -9.58 10.85
N ILE A 57 7.40 -9.51 9.80
CA ILE A 57 7.43 -8.39 8.86
C ILE A 57 6.84 -8.88 7.53
N ILE A 58 5.71 -8.31 7.16
CA ILE A 58 5.08 -8.49 5.85
C ILE A 58 5.58 -7.38 4.93
N TYR A 59 6.19 -7.74 3.81
CA TYR A 59 6.71 -6.76 2.86
C TYR A 59 6.42 -7.12 1.40
N GLY A 60 6.45 -6.11 0.53
CA GLY A 60 6.18 -6.25 -0.89
C GLY A 60 5.69 -4.94 -1.50
N LEU A 61 5.54 -4.88 -2.82
CA LEU A 61 5.08 -3.66 -3.49
C LEU A 61 3.67 -3.23 -3.02
N PRO A 62 3.28 -1.96 -3.19
CA PRO A 62 1.89 -1.54 -2.97
C PRO A 62 0.94 -2.32 -3.89
N GLY A 63 -0.25 -2.69 -3.37
CA GLY A 63 -1.31 -3.29 -4.19
C GLY A 63 -1.18 -4.79 -4.50
N VAL A 64 -0.26 -5.48 -3.81
CA VAL A 64 -0.05 -6.94 -3.93
C VAL A 64 -0.85 -7.77 -2.91
N GLY A 65 -1.72 -7.12 -2.13
CA GLY A 65 -2.64 -7.80 -1.20
C GLY A 65 -2.15 -7.98 0.23
N LYS A 66 -1.11 -7.27 0.69
CA LYS A 66 -0.59 -7.36 2.07
C LYS A 66 -1.68 -7.11 3.13
N THR A 67 -2.30 -5.92 3.06
CA THR A 67 -3.34 -5.47 3.99
C THR A 67 -4.56 -6.37 3.96
N VAL A 68 -5.09 -6.69 2.78
CA VAL A 68 -6.32 -7.48 2.65
C VAL A 68 -6.12 -8.92 3.15
N ALA A 69 -4.96 -9.54 2.90
CA ALA A 69 -4.64 -10.87 3.41
C ALA A 69 -4.51 -10.88 4.94
N CYS A 70 -3.85 -9.87 5.51
CA CYS A 70 -3.71 -9.76 6.96
C CYS A 70 -5.06 -9.50 7.64
N ARG A 71 -5.85 -8.53 7.17
CA ARG A 71 -7.19 -8.24 7.70
C ARG A 71 -8.14 -9.43 7.59
N HIS A 72 -8.03 -10.22 6.52
CA HIS A 72 -8.81 -11.45 6.38
C HIS A 72 -8.47 -12.48 7.48
N VAL A 73 -7.18 -12.70 7.76
CA VAL A 73 -6.76 -13.58 8.87
C VAL A 73 -7.20 -13.04 10.24
N LEU A 74 -7.14 -11.71 10.46
CA LEU A 74 -7.63 -11.11 11.70
C LEU A 74 -9.14 -11.32 11.87
N LYS A 75 -9.92 -11.20 10.79
CA LYS A 75 -11.36 -11.45 10.82
C LYS A 75 -11.67 -12.91 11.17
N GLU A 76 -10.96 -13.86 10.56
CA GLU A 76 -11.10 -15.28 10.92
C GLU A 76 -10.68 -15.56 12.37
N LEU A 77 -9.69 -14.81 12.89
CA LEU A 77 -9.27 -14.90 14.28
C LEU A 77 -10.38 -14.43 15.24
N GLU A 78 -11.01 -13.29 14.96
CA GLU A 78 -12.15 -12.76 15.73
C GLU A 78 -13.32 -13.73 15.73
N GLU A 79 -13.62 -14.36 14.60
CA GLU A 79 -14.69 -15.36 14.49
C GLU A 79 -14.37 -16.64 15.29
N LYS A 80 -13.09 -16.91 15.57
CA LYS A 80 -12.63 -18.15 16.21
C LYS A 80 -12.34 -17.99 17.71
N SER A 81 -12.02 -16.79 18.18
CA SER A 81 -11.60 -16.58 19.57
C SER A 81 -11.92 -15.17 20.06
N ASP A 82 -12.70 -15.09 21.13
CA ASP A 82 -12.94 -13.84 21.86
C ASP A 82 -11.77 -13.46 22.80
N ASP A 83 -10.88 -14.41 23.10
CA ASP A 83 -9.76 -14.24 24.03
C ASP A 83 -8.53 -13.56 23.37
N ILE A 84 -8.43 -13.64 22.05
CA ILE A 84 -7.33 -13.06 21.27
C ILE A 84 -7.84 -11.81 20.56
N VAL A 85 -7.42 -10.65 21.04
CA VAL A 85 -7.86 -9.36 20.52
C VAL A 85 -6.89 -8.86 19.45
N PRO A 86 -7.34 -8.70 18.19
CA PRO A 86 -6.56 -8.01 17.18
C PRO A 86 -6.64 -6.49 17.37
N VAL A 87 -5.50 -5.83 17.20
CA VAL A 87 -5.35 -4.37 17.22
C VAL A 87 -4.69 -3.98 15.91
N TYR A 88 -5.49 -3.49 14.96
CA TYR A 88 -5.03 -3.06 13.65
C TYR A 88 -4.89 -1.54 13.60
N ILE A 89 -3.71 -1.05 13.24
CA ILE A 89 -3.39 0.38 13.19
C ILE A 89 -2.72 0.69 11.86
N ASN A 90 -3.30 1.63 11.13
CA ASN A 90 -2.69 2.17 9.91
C ASN A 90 -1.77 3.35 10.30
N CYS A 91 -0.46 3.16 10.15
CA CYS A 91 0.57 4.13 10.52
C CYS A 91 0.68 5.31 9.55
N TRP A 92 0.07 5.23 8.36
CA TRP A 92 -0.10 6.42 7.51
C TRP A 92 -1.07 7.42 8.15
N LYS A 93 -2.16 6.94 8.76
CA LYS A 93 -3.14 7.78 9.47
C LYS A 93 -2.68 8.15 10.88
N LYS A 94 -2.08 7.21 11.60
CA LYS A 94 -1.61 7.35 12.99
C LYS A 94 -0.10 7.20 13.02
N ASN A 95 0.58 8.30 12.71
CA ASN A 95 2.00 8.29 12.37
C ASN A 95 2.97 8.59 13.54
N THR A 96 2.48 8.84 14.75
CA THR A 96 3.33 9.07 15.94
C THR A 96 2.95 8.12 17.07
N SER A 97 3.89 7.83 17.99
CA SER A 97 3.62 6.99 19.16
C SER A 97 2.39 7.43 19.94
N TYR A 98 2.20 8.75 20.13
CA TYR A 98 1.02 9.29 20.81
C TYR A 98 -0.28 8.95 20.07
N LYS A 99 -0.35 9.20 18.76
CA LYS A 99 -1.56 8.91 17.95
C LYS A 99 -1.88 7.41 17.94
N ILE A 100 -0.85 6.58 17.89
CA ILE A 100 -0.98 5.11 17.94
C ILE A 100 -1.54 4.68 19.29
N ILE A 101 -1.00 5.19 20.40
CA ILE A 101 -1.50 4.85 21.74
C ILE A 101 -2.95 5.31 21.93
N ILE A 102 -3.32 6.49 21.42
CA ILE A 102 -4.71 6.97 21.43
C ILE A 102 -5.63 6.03 20.65
N GLU A 103 -5.23 5.59 19.46
CA GLU A 103 -5.99 4.62 18.67
C GLU A 103 -6.17 3.30 19.45
N ILE A 104 -5.13 2.82 20.13
CA ILE A 104 -5.21 1.62 20.97
C ILE A 104 -6.21 1.84 22.11
N CYS A 105 -6.17 3.00 22.76
CA CYS A 105 -7.11 3.35 23.82
C CYS A 105 -8.56 3.29 23.32
N GLU A 106 -8.83 3.85 22.14
CA GLU A 106 -10.14 3.81 21.51
C GLU A 106 -10.58 2.36 21.21
N LEU A 107 -9.71 1.56 20.60
CA LEU A 107 -9.99 0.15 20.25
C LEU A 107 -10.25 -0.73 21.48
N ILE A 108 -9.61 -0.45 22.62
CA ILE A 108 -9.85 -1.20 23.87
C ILE A 108 -10.94 -0.58 24.76
N GLY A 109 -11.59 0.50 24.30
CA GLY A 109 -12.68 1.18 25.02
C GLY A 109 -12.23 2.05 26.21
N TYR A 110 -10.95 2.42 26.28
CA TYR A 110 -10.43 3.33 27.29
C TYR A 110 -10.67 4.80 26.92
N LYS A 111 -11.61 5.45 27.61
CA LYS A 111 -12.10 6.81 27.28
C LYS A 111 -11.35 7.95 27.98
N PHE A 112 -10.56 7.67 29.01
CA PHE A 112 -9.91 8.71 29.84
C PHE A 112 -8.55 9.13 29.28
N THR A 113 -8.54 9.63 28.04
CA THR A 113 -7.32 10.01 27.32
C THR A 113 -6.96 11.49 27.45
N HIS A 114 -7.93 12.34 27.81
CA HIS A 114 -7.74 13.79 27.93
C HIS A 114 -6.70 14.16 29.00
N ASN A 115 -5.87 15.17 28.68
CA ASN A 115 -4.82 15.74 29.55
C ASN A 115 -3.76 14.76 30.07
N LYS A 116 -3.67 13.56 29.50
CA LYS A 116 -2.64 12.58 29.86
C LYS A 116 -1.44 12.64 28.92
N LYS A 117 -0.25 12.45 29.49
CA LYS A 117 0.98 12.26 28.70
C LYS A 117 1.01 10.86 28.08
N THR A 118 1.83 10.69 27.05
CA THR A 118 2.02 9.41 26.36
C THR A 118 2.33 8.26 27.33
N ASP A 119 3.24 8.47 28.29
CA ASP A 119 3.64 7.44 29.26
C ASP A 119 2.52 7.05 30.22
N GLU A 120 1.67 8.01 30.60
CA GLU A 120 0.52 7.75 31.48
C GLU A 120 -0.54 6.94 30.75
N LEU A 121 -0.82 7.29 29.49
CA LEU A 121 -1.70 6.51 28.62
C LEU A 121 -1.16 5.11 28.40
N PHE A 122 0.15 5.01 28.17
CA PHE A 122 0.79 3.74 27.91
C PHE A 122 0.68 2.79 29.11
N LYS A 123 0.91 3.29 30.34
CA LYS A 123 0.71 2.48 31.56
C LYS A 123 -0.71 1.92 31.66
N GLU A 124 -1.71 2.71 31.30
CA GLU A 124 -3.11 2.27 31.28
C GLU A 124 -3.35 1.21 30.21
N VAL A 125 -2.81 1.42 29.01
CA VAL A 125 -2.85 0.45 27.91
C VAL A 125 -2.21 -0.87 28.33
N VAL A 126 -1.01 -0.86 28.91
CA VAL A 126 -0.32 -2.07 29.41
C VAL A 126 -1.18 -2.81 30.42
N ARG A 127 -1.74 -2.10 31.41
CA ARG A 127 -2.59 -2.68 32.44
C ARG A 127 -3.82 -3.39 31.87
N LEU A 128 -4.42 -2.84 30.81
CA LEU A 128 -5.61 -3.40 30.17
C LEU A 128 -5.27 -4.55 29.23
N LEU A 129 -4.24 -4.39 28.41
CA LEU A 129 -3.84 -5.36 27.39
C LEU A 129 -3.23 -6.63 28.01
N ASN A 130 -2.48 -6.53 29.12
CA ASN A 130 -1.89 -7.69 29.78
C ASN A 130 -2.90 -8.66 30.42
N LYS A 131 -4.19 -8.31 30.41
CA LYS A 131 -5.28 -9.21 30.80
C LYS A 131 -5.77 -10.09 29.65
N LYS A 132 -5.31 -9.83 28.42
CA LYS A 132 -5.77 -10.47 27.18
C LYS A 132 -4.58 -10.97 26.36
N LYS A 133 -4.87 -11.72 25.30
CA LYS A 133 -3.88 -12.13 24.29
C LYS A 133 -4.03 -11.17 23.10
N ILE A 134 -2.94 -10.58 22.61
CA ILE A 134 -3.05 -9.47 21.65
C ILE A 134 -2.33 -9.78 20.34
N VAL A 135 -2.95 -9.49 19.21
CA VAL A 135 -2.28 -9.44 17.91
C VAL A 135 -2.21 -7.98 17.47
N PHE A 136 -1.02 -7.39 17.49
CA PHE A 136 -0.81 -6.06 16.94
C PHE A 136 -0.49 -6.14 15.45
N VAL A 137 -1.17 -5.33 14.65
CA VAL A 137 -0.85 -5.13 13.24
C VAL A 137 -0.62 -3.66 12.98
N PHE A 138 0.61 -3.31 12.61
CA PHE A 138 1.01 -1.96 12.21
C PHE A 138 1.16 -1.92 10.69
N ASP A 139 0.13 -1.42 10.01
CA ASP A 139 0.12 -1.30 8.57
C ASP A 139 0.80 -0.01 8.09
N GLU A 140 1.49 -0.09 6.96
CA GLU A 140 2.32 0.99 6.42
C GLU A 140 3.29 1.57 7.46
N ILE A 141 3.95 0.69 8.23
CA ILE A 141 4.85 1.07 9.34
C ILE A 141 5.97 2.02 8.88
N ASP A 142 6.38 1.95 7.61
CA ASP A 142 7.35 2.89 7.01
C ASP A 142 6.90 4.35 6.97
N LYS A 143 5.66 4.63 7.40
CA LYS A 143 5.07 5.97 7.51
C LYS A 143 5.04 6.51 8.94
N ALA A 144 5.37 5.69 9.93
CA ALA A 144 5.55 6.16 11.29
C ALA A 144 6.76 7.12 11.35
N GLU A 145 6.58 8.24 12.03
CA GLU A 145 7.63 9.25 12.28
C GLU A 145 8.62 8.76 13.34
N ASP A 146 8.16 7.94 14.28
CA ASP A 146 8.91 7.36 15.38
C ASP A 146 8.47 5.90 15.64
N HIS A 147 9.29 5.14 16.36
CA HIS A 147 9.04 3.71 16.64
C HIS A 147 9.06 3.37 18.14
N ASP A 148 8.95 4.38 19.01
CA ASP A 148 9.05 4.18 20.46
C ASP A 148 7.91 3.29 20.99
N PHE A 149 6.72 3.39 20.39
CA PHE A 149 5.60 2.50 20.69
C PHE A 149 5.91 1.02 20.47
N LEU A 150 6.74 0.66 19.48
CA LEU A 150 7.13 -0.73 19.25
C LEU A 150 8.00 -1.23 20.39
N TYR A 151 8.99 -0.42 20.83
CA TYR A 151 9.82 -0.76 21.96
C TYR A 151 8.97 -1.02 23.21
N MET A 152 8.09 -0.06 23.51
CA MET A 152 7.15 -0.13 24.62
C MET A 152 6.29 -1.41 24.58
N MET A 153 5.70 -1.73 23.42
CA MET A 153 4.90 -2.95 23.27
C MET A 153 5.71 -4.22 23.38
N ILE A 154 6.93 -4.24 22.84
CA ILE A 154 7.83 -5.40 22.87
C ILE A 154 8.27 -5.71 24.31
N GLU A 155 8.48 -4.71 25.16
CA GLU A 155 8.90 -4.94 26.53
C GLU A 155 7.75 -5.24 27.50
N GLU A 156 6.67 -4.47 27.42
CA GLU A 156 5.69 -4.41 28.53
C GLU A 156 4.43 -5.25 28.31
N ILE A 157 4.14 -5.65 27.06
CA ILE A 157 2.95 -6.44 26.74
C ILE A 157 3.25 -7.94 26.70
N TYR A 158 2.57 -8.75 27.48
CA TYR A 158 2.70 -10.21 27.48
C TYR A 158 1.71 -10.86 26.51
N ARG A 159 1.98 -12.11 26.11
CA ARG A 159 1.09 -12.93 25.26
C ARG A 159 0.65 -12.16 24.02
N LYS A 160 1.63 -11.72 23.24
CA LYS A 160 1.43 -10.88 22.05
C LYS A 160 2.02 -11.50 20.78
N CYS A 161 1.52 -11.05 19.64
CA CYS A 161 2.13 -11.20 18.32
C CYS A 161 2.18 -9.83 17.65
N ILE A 162 3.33 -9.41 17.13
CA ILE A 162 3.48 -8.14 16.41
C ILE A 162 3.69 -8.43 14.92
N ILE A 163 2.82 -7.91 14.08
CA ILE A 163 2.90 -7.98 12.63
C ILE A 163 3.11 -6.56 12.09
N LEU A 164 4.21 -6.33 11.40
CA LEU A 164 4.53 -5.07 10.75
C LEU A 164 4.33 -5.21 9.26
N ILE A 165 3.54 -4.35 8.63
CA ILE A 165 3.35 -4.34 7.17
C ILE A 165 4.05 -3.13 6.58
N THR A 166 4.95 -3.36 5.63
CA THR A 166 5.71 -2.30 4.97
C THR A 166 5.83 -2.55 3.48
N ASN A 167 6.21 -1.52 2.73
CA ASN A 167 6.63 -1.68 1.34
C ASN A 167 8.10 -2.11 1.18
N PHE A 168 8.93 -1.99 2.24
CA PHE A 168 10.38 -2.12 2.14
C PHE A 168 10.92 -3.27 2.99
N LYS A 169 11.66 -4.19 2.36
CA LYS A 169 12.35 -5.26 3.08
C LYS A 169 13.42 -4.71 4.04
N SER A 170 14.10 -3.65 3.63
CA SER A 170 15.17 -2.99 4.41
C SER A 170 14.66 -2.21 5.61
N PHE A 171 13.34 -2.11 5.82
CA PHE A 171 12.76 -1.36 6.93
C PHE A 171 13.37 -1.73 8.29
N LEU A 172 13.66 -3.02 8.51
CA LEU A 172 14.28 -3.48 9.76
C LEU A 172 15.71 -2.94 9.97
N GLU A 173 16.43 -2.61 8.90
CA GLU A 173 17.78 -2.03 8.98
C GLU A 173 17.77 -0.58 9.45
N ASP A 174 16.68 0.14 9.18
CA ASP A 174 16.50 1.55 9.55
C ASP A 174 15.94 1.72 10.98
N MET A 175 15.55 0.62 11.65
CA MET A 175 15.03 0.64 13.02
C MET A 175 16.14 0.75 14.08
N ASP A 176 15.80 1.35 15.21
CA ASP A 176 16.66 1.38 16.41
C ASP A 176 17.08 -0.05 16.82
N GLU A 177 18.36 -0.21 17.15
CA GLU A 177 18.98 -1.49 17.46
C GLU A 177 18.29 -2.24 18.61
N ARG A 178 17.74 -1.50 19.59
CA ARG A 178 17.03 -2.09 20.74
C ARG A 178 15.72 -2.75 20.31
N VAL A 179 15.01 -2.14 19.35
CA VAL A 179 13.77 -2.70 18.79
C VAL A 179 14.11 -3.89 17.89
N ARG A 180 15.08 -3.72 17.00
CA ARG A 180 15.52 -4.78 16.07
C ARG A 180 15.96 -6.05 16.79
N SER A 181 16.78 -5.91 17.84
CA SER A 181 17.31 -7.05 18.62
C SER A 181 16.24 -7.84 19.35
N ARG A 182 15.16 -7.19 19.79
CA ARG A 182 14.06 -7.85 20.52
C ARG A 182 12.93 -8.34 19.61
N LEU A 183 12.70 -7.69 18.47
CA LEU A 183 11.60 -8.03 17.57
C LEU A 183 11.78 -9.41 16.94
N VAL A 184 13.01 -9.76 16.51
CA VAL A 184 13.40 -11.02 15.84
C VAL A 184 12.29 -11.56 14.89
N PRO A 185 11.90 -10.81 13.86
CA PRO A 185 10.71 -11.13 13.08
C PRO A 185 10.96 -12.21 12.01
N GLU A 186 9.94 -13.00 11.72
CA GLU A 186 9.88 -13.79 10.49
C GLU A 186 9.48 -12.90 9.29
N PHE A 187 10.09 -13.12 8.13
CA PHE A 187 9.86 -12.33 6.93
C PHE A 187 8.84 -13.00 6.00
N ILE A 188 7.72 -12.33 5.71
CA ILE A 188 6.67 -12.81 4.81
C ILE A 188 6.63 -11.91 3.58
N GLU A 189 7.14 -12.44 2.46
CA GLU A 189 7.17 -11.71 1.19
C GLU A 189 5.85 -11.85 0.42
N PHE A 190 5.33 -10.72 -0.05
CA PHE A 190 4.26 -10.65 -1.03
C PHE A 190 4.81 -10.21 -2.38
N LYS A 191 4.99 -11.18 -3.28
CA LYS A 191 5.43 -10.94 -4.65
C LYS A 191 4.30 -10.31 -5.48
N PRO A 192 4.61 -9.47 -6.48
CA PRO A 192 3.60 -9.01 -7.43
C PRO A 192 2.88 -10.19 -8.09
N TYR A 193 1.58 -10.06 -8.29
CA TYR A 193 0.79 -11.09 -8.96
C TYR A 193 1.23 -11.26 -10.42
N ASP A 194 1.23 -12.49 -10.90
CA ASP A 194 1.40 -12.77 -12.32
C ASP A 194 0.11 -12.44 -13.12
N LYS A 195 0.16 -12.59 -14.46
CA LYS A 195 -0.99 -12.27 -15.32
C LYS A 195 -2.20 -13.17 -15.04
N LYS A 196 -1.99 -14.45 -14.73
CA LYS A 196 -3.07 -15.42 -14.44
C LYS A 196 -3.71 -15.12 -13.10
N GLU A 197 -2.91 -14.86 -12.08
CA GLU A 197 -3.36 -14.46 -10.73
C GLU A 197 -4.13 -13.14 -10.77
N THR A 198 -3.59 -12.13 -11.46
CA THR A 198 -4.25 -10.83 -11.65
C THR A 198 -5.62 -11.01 -12.33
N ARG A 199 -5.67 -11.79 -13.41
CA ARG A 199 -6.93 -12.12 -14.09
C ARG A 199 -7.92 -12.81 -13.15
N GLY A 200 -7.46 -13.78 -12.36
CA GLY A 200 -8.30 -14.51 -11.41
C GLY A 200 -8.93 -13.59 -10.36
N ILE A 201 -8.13 -12.68 -9.78
CA ILE A 201 -8.63 -11.73 -8.78
C ILE A 201 -9.65 -10.77 -9.40
N LEU A 202 -9.36 -10.20 -10.57
CA LEU A 202 -10.28 -9.27 -11.24
C LEU A 202 -11.57 -9.97 -11.65
N LYS A 203 -11.51 -11.23 -12.09
CA LYS A 203 -12.70 -12.04 -12.39
C LYS A 203 -13.56 -12.26 -11.15
N GLN A 204 -12.94 -12.63 -10.02
CA GLN A 204 -13.66 -12.78 -8.75
C GLN A 204 -14.35 -11.47 -8.35
N ARG A 205 -13.69 -10.32 -8.55
CA ARG A 205 -14.28 -9.00 -8.29
C ARG A 205 -15.45 -8.69 -9.22
N ILE A 206 -15.37 -9.08 -10.49
CA ILE A 206 -16.50 -8.97 -11.42
C ILE A 206 -17.71 -9.75 -10.91
N GLU A 207 -17.50 -11.00 -10.48
CA GLU A 207 -18.57 -11.88 -9.98
C GLU A 207 -19.26 -11.31 -8.72
N TYR A 208 -18.53 -10.57 -7.88
CA TYR A 208 -19.12 -9.87 -6.74
C TYR A 208 -19.86 -8.59 -7.13
N ALA A 209 -19.30 -7.81 -8.07
CA ALA A 209 -19.71 -6.43 -8.29
C ALA A 209 -20.73 -6.22 -9.41
N PHE A 210 -20.76 -7.09 -10.42
CA PHE A 210 -21.55 -6.90 -11.64
C PHE A 210 -22.60 -7.98 -11.82
N TYR A 211 -23.65 -7.68 -12.58
CA TYR A 211 -24.57 -8.71 -13.04
C TYR A 211 -23.90 -9.67 -14.04
N PRO A 212 -24.35 -10.93 -14.14
CA PRO A 212 -23.80 -11.88 -15.11
C PRO A 212 -23.88 -11.36 -16.55
N ASN A 213 -22.90 -11.72 -17.37
CA ASN A 213 -22.84 -11.44 -18.82
C ASN A 213 -22.79 -9.96 -19.23
N VAL A 214 -22.57 -9.01 -18.30
CA VAL A 214 -22.40 -7.59 -18.67
C VAL A 214 -21.03 -7.30 -19.30
N TRP A 215 -20.00 -8.07 -18.95
CA TRP A 215 -18.63 -7.88 -19.43
C TRP A 215 -18.35 -8.62 -20.74
N GLU A 216 -17.91 -7.90 -21.77
CA GLU A 216 -17.34 -8.52 -22.96
C GLU A 216 -15.89 -8.99 -22.70
N THR A 217 -15.50 -10.11 -23.32
CA THR A 217 -14.17 -10.71 -23.16
C THR A 217 -13.04 -9.72 -23.48
N GLY A 218 -13.17 -8.96 -24.57
CA GLY A 218 -12.14 -7.99 -24.98
C GLY A 218 -11.98 -6.81 -24.03
N ALA A 219 -13.05 -6.40 -23.33
CA ALA A 219 -12.96 -5.36 -22.30
C ALA A 219 -12.20 -5.87 -21.07
N PHE A 220 -12.54 -7.08 -20.62
CA PHE A 220 -11.90 -7.69 -19.47
C PHE A 220 -10.41 -7.99 -19.71
N GLU A 221 -10.05 -8.43 -20.91
CA GLU A 221 -8.65 -8.62 -21.32
C GLU A 221 -7.85 -7.33 -21.25
N LYS A 222 -8.42 -6.22 -21.75
CA LYS A 222 -7.77 -4.91 -21.71
C LYS A 222 -7.49 -4.45 -20.28
N VAL A 223 -8.46 -4.60 -19.37
CA VAL A 223 -8.30 -4.25 -17.95
C VAL A 223 -7.24 -5.14 -17.29
N THR A 224 -7.28 -6.44 -17.56
CA THR A 224 -6.30 -7.40 -17.03
C THR A 224 -4.88 -7.04 -17.47
N GLU A 225 -4.67 -6.71 -18.75
CA GLU A 225 -3.37 -6.34 -19.29
C GLU A 225 -2.83 -5.05 -18.68
N LYS A 226 -3.69 -4.03 -18.56
CA LYS A 226 -3.31 -2.76 -17.96
C LYS A 226 -2.95 -2.96 -16.48
N SER A 227 -3.78 -3.67 -15.71
CA SER A 227 -3.51 -3.97 -14.29
C SER A 227 -2.20 -4.74 -14.11
N PHE A 228 -1.96 -5.76 -14.94
CA PHE A 228 -0.73 -6.54 -14.90
C PHE A 228 0.50 -5.68 -15.23
N SER A 229 0.43 -4.81 -16.24
CA SER A 229 1.55 -3.91 -16.56
C SER A 229 1.91 -2.97 -15.41
N LEU A 230 0.90 -2.54 -14.64
CA LEU A 230 1.09 -1.70 -13.47
C LEU A 230 1.65 -2.51 -12.30
N LYS A 231 1.37 -3.82 -12.19
CA LYS A 231 1.68 -4.63 -11.00
C LYS A 231 0.99 -4.10 -9.74
N ASP A 232 -0.25 -3.64 -9.86
CA ASP A 232 -1.13 -3.27 -8.73
C ASP A 232 -2.55 -3.65 -9.08
N VAL A 233 -3.12 -4.53 -8.27
CA VAL A 233 -4.47 -5.04 -8.47
C VAL A 233 -5.52 -3.99 -8.14
N ARG A 234 -5.24 -3.05 -7.23
CA ARG A 234 -6.16 -1.93 -6.93
C ARG A 234 -6.41 -1.07 -8.18
N ALA A 235 -5.38 -0.85 -8.99
CA ALA A 235 -5.56 -0.14 -10.26
C ALA A 235 -6.48 -0.92 -11.21
N GLY A 236 -6.36 -2.26 -11.25
CA GLY A 236 -7.28 -3.11 -12.01
C GLY A 236 -8.71 -3.05 -11.49
N ILE A 237 -8.91 -3.10 -10.18
CA ILE A 237 -10.24 -3.00 -9.55
C ILE A 237 -10.87 -1.63 -9.83
N GLN A 238 -10.09 -0.54 -9.74
CA GLN A 238 -10.57 0.79 -10.11
C GLN A 238 -10.97 0.82 -11.59
N LEU A 239 -10.14 0.27 -12.49
CA LEU A 239 -10.49 0.20 -13.91
C LEU A 239 -11.81 -0.55 -14.13
N LEU A 240 -12.09 -1.61 -13.36
CA LEU A 240 -13.39 -2.29 -13.45
C LEU A 240 -14.54 -1.33 -13.15
N LYS A 241 -14.43 -0.54 -12.06
CA LYS A 241 -15.41 0.46 -11.67
C LYS A 241 -15.59 1.53 -12.76
N ASP A 242 -14.48 2.13 -13.19
CA ASP A 242 -14.48 3.17 -14.22
C ASP A 242 -15.11 2.67 -15.54
N CYS A 243 -14.86 1.41 -15.92
CA CYS A 243 -15.47 0.81 -17.11
C CYS A 243 -17.00 0.68 -16.99
N GLY A 244 -17.49 0.31 -15.80
CA GLY A 244 -18.93 0.24 -15.52
C GLY A 244 -19.57 1.62 -15.59
N ASP A 245 -18.99 2.60 -14.89
CA ASP A 245 -19.48 3.98 -14.86
C ASP A 245 -19.51 4.61 -16.27
N ILE A 246 -18.48 4.36 -17.08
CA ILE A 246 -18.43 4.82 -18.48
C ILE A 246 -19.50 4.12 -19.33
N ALA A 247 -19.73 2.82 -19.13
CA ALA A 247 -20.75 2.10 -19.86
C ALA A 247 -22.16 2.61 -19.51
N GLU A 248 -22.45 2.84 -18.23
CA GLU A 248 -23.74 3.35 -17.76
C GLU A 248 -23.99 4.79 -18.22
N SER A 249 -23.00 5.67 -18.14
CA SER A 249 -23.12 7.05 -18.63
C SER A 249 -23.36 7.15 -20.14
N LYS A 250 -23.04 6.09 -20.89
CA LYS A 250 -23.32 5.95 -22.33
C LYS A 250 -24.56 5.12 -22.63
N SER A 251 -25.36 4.78 -21.62
CA SER A 251 -26.53 3.91 -21.76
C SER A 251 -26.23 2.57 -22.44
N SER A 252 -25.04 2.01 -22.22
CA SER A 252 -24.65 0.72 -22.77
C SER A 252 -24.98 -0.41 -21.81
N LYS A 253 -25.74 -1.41 -22.28
CA LYS A 253 -26.10 -2.62 -21.52
C LYS A 253 -24.95 -3.59 -21.29
N ASN A 254 -23.82 -3.39 -21.97
CA ASN A 254 -22.61 -4.20 -21.83
C ASN A 254 -21.36 -3.32 -21.74
N ILE A 255 -20.36 -3.81 -21.02
CA ILE A 255 -19.04 -3.20 -20.91
C ILE A 255 -18.19 -3.71 -22.07
N LYS A 256 -18.03 -2.83 -23.07
CA LYS A 256 -17.31 -3.11 -24.31
C LYS A 256 -15.85 -2.69 -24.23
N LYS A 257 -15.04 -3.19 -25.17
CA LYS A 257 -13.61 -2.82 -25.27
C LYS A 257 -13.39 -1.31 -25.33
N ALA A 258 -14.27 -0.57 -26.02
CA ALA A 258 -14.19 0.90 -26.11
C ALA A 258 -14.28 1.60 -24.73
N HIS A 259 -15.10 1.10 -23.81
CA HIS A 259 -15.20 1.65 -22.45
C HIS A 259 -13.91 1.40 -21.66
N ALA A 260 -13.33 0.20 -21.80
CA ALA A 260 -12.05 -0.15 -21.17
C ALA A 260 -10.89 0.67 -21.72
N GLU A 261 -10.87 0.98 -23.02
CA GLU A 261 -9.86 1.86 -23.61
C GLU A 261 -10.00 3.30 -23.11
N GLU A 262 -11.22 3.81 -22.96
CA GLU A 262 -11.47 5.13 -22.40
C GLU A 262 -11.07 5.21 -20.92
N ALA A 263 -11.46 4.22 -20.10
CA ALA A 263 -11.07 4.12 -18.70
C ALA A 263 -9.54 4.11 -18.55
N ALA A 264 -8.85 3.29 -19.36
CA ALA A 264 -7.40 3.22 -19.36
C ALA A 264 -6.74 4.55 -19.73
N LYS A 265 -7.28 5.29 -20.72
CA LYS A 265 -6.78 6.62 -21.10
C LYS A 265 -6.99 7.65 -19.98
N LYS A 266 -8.14 7.64 -19.31
CA LYS A 266 -8.41 8.51 -18.14
C LYS A 266 -7.40 8.26 -17.03
N MET A 267 -7.12 6.99 -16.74
CA MET A 267 -6.13 6.61 -15.74
C MET A 267 -4.74 7.15 -16.09
N ASP A 268 -4.32 7.05 -17.36
CA ASP A 268 -3.03 7.58 -17.83
C ASP A 268 -2.95 9.12 -17.75
N GLY A 269 -4.05 9.83 -18.02
CA GLY A 269 -4.10 11.30 -17.91
C GLY A 269 -3.96 11.82 -16.48
N ILE A 270 -4.51 11.10 -15.49
CA ILE A 270 -4.37 11.43 -14.05
C ILE A 270 -2.92 11.25 -13.58
N GLU A 271 -2.18 10.28 -14.13
CA GLU A 271 -0.76 10.06 -13.79
C GLU A 271 0.14 11.23 -14.23
N ILE A 272 -0.17 11.88 -15.35
CA ILE A 272 0.60 13.02 -15.89
C ILE A 272 0.43 14.26 -15.01
N ILE A 273 -0.79 14.52 -14.52
CA ILE A 273 -1.14 15.71 -13.72
C ILE A 273 -0.49 15.68 -12.33
N LYS A 274 -0.33 14.52 -11.68
CA LYS A 274 0.30 14.40 -10.34
C LYS A 274 1.83 14.59 -10.32
N SER A 275 2.47 14.79 -11.46
CA SER A 275 3.90 15.16 -11.51
C SER A 275 4.18 16.56 -10.94
N THR A 276 3.13 17.37 -10.74
CA THR A 276 3.19 18.68 -10.07
C THR A 276 3.12 18.61 -8.53
N ASP A 277 3.27 17.45 -7.87
CA ASP A 277 3.31 17.33 -6.39
C ASP A 277 4.71 17.18 -5.78
N LEU A 278 5.75 17.19 -6.62
CA LEU A 278 7.14 17.20 -6.15
C LEU A 278 7.44 18.52 -5.40
N LYS A 279 8.33 18.52 -4.39
CA LYS A 279 8.83 19.79 -3.80
C LYS A 279 9.48 20.62 -4.91
N ASN A 280 9.42 21.96 -4.85
CA ASN A 280 9.95 22.85 -5.91
C ASN A 280 11.36 22.43 -6.39
N ASP A 281 12.25 22.10 -5.45
CA ASP A 281 13.60 21.61 -5.74
C ASP A 281 13.69 20.25 -6.46
N GLU A 282 12.76 19.34 -6.19
CA GLU A 282 12.68 18.02 -6.85
C GLU A 282 12.07 18.15 -8.26
N ARG A 283 11.15 19.11 -8.48
CA ARG A 283 10.62 19.44 -9.82
C ARG A 283 11.73 19.96 -10.71
N ASP A 284 12.52 20.90 -10.21
CA ASP A 284 13.59 21.47 -11.00
C ASP A 284 14.64 20.42 -11.37
N LEU A 285 14.99 19.55 -10.41
CA LEU A 285 15.90 18.43 -10.68
C LEU A 285 15.32 17.48 -11.73
N LEU A 286 14.04 17.15 -11.63
CA LEU A 286 13.37 16.30 -12.60
C LEU A 286 13.32 16.94 -13.99
N ASN A 287 13.07 18.25 -14.09
CA ASN A 287 13.08 18.98 -15.35
C ASN A 287 14.46 18.98 -16.02
N ILE A 288 15.53 19.14 -15.24
CA ILE A 288 16.91 19.04 -15.74
C ILE A 288 17.18 17.63 -16.29
N ILE A 289 16.69 16.59 -15.60
CA ILE A 289 16.84 15.18 -16.02
C ILE A 289 15.98 14.88 -17.26
N LYS A 290 14.78 15.48 -17.40
CA LYS A 290 13.94 15.38 -18.60
C LYS A 290 14.63 15.98 -19.84
N ASN A 291 15.28 17.13 -19.68
CA ASN A 291 16.00 17.80 -20.76
C ASN A 291 17.34 17.12 -21.11
N ASN A 292 17.82 16.22 -20.25
CA ASN A 292 19.06 15.45 -20.44
C ASN A 292 18.78 13.95 -20.23
N PRO A 293 17.95 13.32 -21.08
CA PRO A 293 17.53 11.94 -20.86
C PRO A 293 18.76 11.02 -20.95
N LYS A 294 18.97 10.21 -19.90
CA LYS A 294 20.05 9.19 -19.82
C LYS A 294 21.46 9.79 -19.79
N ASN A 295 21.78 10.51 -18.72
CA ASN A 295 23.08 11.17 -18.54
C ASN A 295 23.83 10.68 -17.28
N LYS A 296 25.14 10.97 -17.20
CA LYS A 296 25.97 10.65 -16.03
C LYS A 296 25.54 11.50 -14.84
N ILE A 297 25.49 10.90 -13.65
CA ILE A 297 25.09 11.57 -12.41
C ILE A 297 25.92 12.82 -12.11
N GLY A 298 27.22 12.82 -12.47
CA GLY A 298 28.11 13.98 -12.30
C GLY A 298 27.76 15.15 -13.24
N ASN A 299 27.36 14.87 -14.49
CA ASN A 299 26.94 15.90 -15.43
C ASN A 299 25.62 16.55 -14.99
N LEU A 300 24.70 15.74 -14.47
CA LEU A 300 23.45 16.23 -13.90
C LEU A 300 23.67 17.06 -12.64
N PHE A 301 24.71 16.76 -11.85
CA PHE A 301 25.08 17.58 -10.69
C PHE A 301 25.61 18.96 -11.11
N ASN A 302 26.42 19.03 -12.16
CA ASN A 302 26.93 20.28 -12.70
C ASN A 302 25.76 21.15 -13.21
N ALA A 303 24.89 20.58 -14.05
CA ALA A 303 23.69 21.27 -14.55
C ALA A 303 22.71 21.68 -13.44
N TYR A 304 22.65 20.93 -12.33
CA TYR A 304 21.83 21.26 -11.16
C TYR A 304 22.42 22.37 -10.28
N SER A 305 23.76 22.51 -10.30
CA SER A 305 24.51 23.49 -9.49
C SER A 305 24.71 24.82 -10.22
N GLU A 306 24.66 24.83 -11.55
CA GLU A 306 24.63 26.05 -12.37
C GLU A 306 23.38 26.88 -12.01
N GLY A 307 23.59 28.06 -11.42
CA GLY A 307 22.53 28.99 -11.03
C GLY A 307 21.96 28.82 -9.60
N ARG A 308 22.53 27.95 -8.75
CA ARG A 308 22.13 27.79 -7.33
C ARG A 308 23.27 28.02 -6.35
N SER A 309 22.97 28.62 -5.20
CA SER A 309 23.94 28.76 -4.09
C SER A 309 24.26 27.39 -3.47
N LYS A 310 25.56 27.06 -3.37
CA LYS A 310 26.19 25.91 -2.68
C LYS A 310 25.22 24.78 -2.25
N THR A 311 24.80 23.94 -3.18
CA THR A 311 24.12 22.68 -2.83
C THR A 311 25.16 21.56 -2.67
N SER A 312 25.15 20.86 -1.52
CA SER A 312 26.03 19.72 -1.28
C SER A 312 25.70 18.55 -2.21
N TYR A 313 26.73 17.90 -2.76
CA TYR A 313 26.60 16.67 -3.56
C TYR A 313 25.83 15.57 -2.82
N LYS A 314 25.98 15.49 -1.48
CA LYS A 314 25.24 14.54 -0.64
C LYS A 314 23.74 14.80 -0.65
N THR A 315 23.31 16.07 -0.65
CA THR A 315 21.90 16.47 -0.75
C THR A 315 21.34 16.15 -2.14
N PHE A 316 22.12 16.42 -3.18
CA PHE A 316 21.75 16.05 -4.56
C PHE A 316 21.59 14.54 -4.74
N GLN A 317 22.52 13.74 -4.22
CA GLN A 317 22.41 12.28 -4.26
C GLN A 317 21.18 11.77 -3.50
N ARG A 318 20.84 12.36 -2.34
CA ARG A 318 19.59 12.03 -1.62
C ARG A 318 18.35 12.37 -2.45
N LYS A 319 18.34 13.50 -3.17
CA LYS A 319 17.23 13.90 -4.06
C LYS A 319 17.11 12.96 -5.27
N ILE A 320 18.22 12.58 -5.91
CA ILE A 320 18.20 11.60 -7.01
C ILE A 320 17.75 10.22 -6.52
N LYS A 321 18.21 9.78 -5.34
CA LYS A 321 17.78 8.52 -4.72
C LYS A 321 16.28 8.57 -4.40
N SER A 322 15.78 9.68 -3.86
CA SER A 322 14.35 9.93 -3.66
C SER A 322 13.56 9.83 -4.97
N LEU A 323 14.06 10.41 -6.08
CA LEU A 323 13.42 10.30 -7.39
C LEU A 323 13.44 8.87 -7.95
N ASP A 324 14.50 8.09 -7.72
CA ASP A 324 14.63 6.68 -8.11
C ASP A 324 13.66 5.80 -7.29
N GLU A 325 13.62 6.00 -5.97
CA GLU A 325 12.66 5.37 -5.03
C GLU A 325 11.20 5.71 -5.38
N LYS A 326 10.96 6.97 -5.79
CA LYS A 326 9.64 7.43 -6.26
C LYS A 326 9.29 6.90 -7.66
N GLY A 327 10.27 6.43 -8.43
CA GLY A 327 10.10 5.82 -9.76
C GLY A 327 10.14 6.81 -10.93
N PHE A 328 10.58 8.05 -10.72
CA PHE A 328 10.71 9.07 -11.77
C PHE A 328 12.01 8.96 -12.57
N VAL A 329 13.00 8.25 -12.03
CA VAL A 329 14.28 7.98 -12.71
C VAL A 329 14.69 6.54 -12.47
N LYS A 330 15.65 6.04 -13.25
CA LYS A 330 16.31 4.76 -13.06
C LYS A 330 17.81 4.97 -12.95
N LEU A 331 18.39 4.46 -11.87
CA LEU A 331 19.85 4.46 -11.68
C LEU A 331 20.48 3.17 -12.19
N THR A 332 21.44 3.30 -13.11
CA THR A 332 22.22 2.16 -13.64
C THR A 332 23.70 2.39 -13.35
N LYS A 333 24.34 1.46 -12.63
CA LYS A 333 25.79 1.51 -12.37
C LYS A 333 26.54 0.87 -13.53
N ASN A 334 27.38 1.63 -14.22
CA ASN A 334 28.34 1.08 -15.17
C ASN A 334 29.69 0.89 -14.48
N LYS A 335 30.16 -0.36 -14.45
CA LYS A 335 31.52 -0.72 -14.06
C LYS A 335 32.36 -0.88 -15.33
N GLY A 336 33.15 0.13 -15.66
CA GLY A 336 34.17 0.09 -16.71
C GLY A 336 35.49 0.62 -16.17
N GLY A 337 36.61 0.32 -16.86
CA GLY A 337 38.00 0.49 -16.40
C GLY A 337 38.49 1.91 -16.04
N GLY A 338 37.60 2.91 -15.96
CA GLY A 338 37.92 4.30 -15.59
C GLY A 338 37.08 4.87 -14.45
N GLY A 339 36.44 4.02 -13.62
CA GLY A 339 35.73 4.44 -12.39
C GLY A 339 34.24 4.12 -12.38
N ASN A 340 33.67 3.99 -11.17
CA ASN A 340 32.26 3.70 -10.94
C ASN A 340 31.38 4.90 -11.31
N THR A 341 30.73 4.87 -12.47
CA THR A 341 29.82 5.95 -12.91
C THR A 341 28.36 5.48 -12.87
N THR A 342 27.48 6.29 -12.27
CA THR A 342 26.02 6.04 -12.27
C THR A 342 25.39 6.82 -13.42
N ILE A 343 24.63 6.13 -14.27
CA ILE A 343 23.77 6.73 -15.29
C ILE A 343 22.38 6.90 -14.70
N VAL A 344 21.80 8.08 -14.89
CA VAL A 344 20.44 8.42 -14.48
C VAL A 344 19.59 8.54 -15.74
N GLU A 345 18.59 7.68 -15.86
CA GLU A 345 17.65 7.66 -16.98
C GLU A 345 16.29 8.18 -16.49
N TYR A 346 15.73 9.18 -17.18
CA TYR A 346 14.37 9.63 -16.91
C TYR A 346 13.39 8.49 -17.18
N LYS A 347 12.43 8.30 -16.27
CA LYS A 347 11.29 7.42 -16.48
C LYS A 347 10.02 8.23 -16.35
N GLU A 348 9.16 8.10 -17.34
CA GLU A 348 7.78 8.57 -17.21
C GLU A 348 7.13 7.79 -16.07
N ARG A 349 6.74 8.52 -15.00
CA ARG A 349 6.09 7.95 -13.83
C ARG A 349 4.70 7.48 -14.25
N THR A 350 4.55 6.19 -14.50
CA THR A 350 3.26 5.50 -14.38
C THR A 350 3.10 5.14 -12.90
N LYS A 351 2.28 5.86 -12.13
CA LYS A 351 2.06 5.50 -10.71
C LYS A 351 0.62 5.67 -10.22
N LYS A 352 0.28 4.63 -9.46
CA LYS A 352 -1.02 4.09 -9.02
C LYS A 352 -1.79 4.93 -8.00
N LEU A 353 -3.10 4.69 -8.05
CA LEU A 353 -4.24 5.32 -7.37
C LEU A 353 -4.20 5.69 -5.87
N ASN A 354 -3.15 5.44 -5.09
CA ASN A 354 -3.21 5.61 -3.61
C ASN A 354 -2.60 6.93 -3.11
N GLU A 355 -2.68 7.97 -3.92
CA GLU A 355 -2.39 9.36 -3.51
C GLU A 355 -3.67 10.18 -3.75
N PHE A 356 -4.78 9.71 -3.20
CA PHE A 356 -6.03 10.46 -3.00
C PHE A 356 -6.37 10.45 -1.52
#